data_AF-A0A2M7RVV8-F1
#
_entry.id   AF-A0A2M7RVV8-F1
#
_cell.length_a   1.000
_cell.length_b   1.000
_cell.length_c   1.000
_cell.angle_alpha   90.00
_cell.angle_beta   90.00
_cell.angle_gamma   90.00
#
_symmetry.space_group_name_H-M   'P 1'
#
loop_
_entity.id
_entity.type
_entity.pdbx_description
1 polymer ?
#
loop_
_entity_poly.entity_id
_entity_poly.type
_entity_poly.pdbx_seq_one_letter_code
_entity_poly.pdbx_strand_id
1 'polypeptide(L)'
;MSRKISDEELQQKAAALNIVFKVKIGAYEEDVPTEDAAIFLKLSDKGVENFEKNNITIYTVGSFLDYKSALNYQIEITEMGIKNPSVIAFENDEIIPIETAIEKIKNN
;
A
#
# COMPACT_ATOMS: atom_id res chain seq x y z
N MET A 1 28.59 -17.25 5.07
CA MET A 1 27.80 -16.65 6.16
C MET A 1 26.85 -15.66 5.52
N SER A 2 25.69 -16.13 5.06
CA SER A 2 24.69 -15.25 4.45
C SER A 2 24.13 -14.37 5.56
N ARG A 3 24.47 -13.07 5.55
CA ARG A 3 23.78 -12.10 6.40
C ARG A 3 22.30 -12.22 6.07
N LYS A 4 21.51 -12.83 6.96
CA LYS A 4 20.07 -12.62 6.98
C LYS A 4 19.92 -11.13 7.20
N ILE A 5 19.52 -10.42 6.15
CA ILE A 5 19.05 -9.05 6.31
C ILE A 5 17.81 -9.17 7.18
N SER A 6 17.87 -8.62 8.39
CA SER A 6 16.73 -8.59 9.31
C SER A 6 15.66 -7.66 8.74
N ASP A 7 14.38 -7.94 9.00
CA ASP A 7 13.26 -7.13 8.51
C ASP A 7 13.39 -5.64 8.90
N GLU A 8 14.04 -5.34 10.03
CA GLU A 8 14.38 -3.96 10.45
C GLU A 8 15.31 -3.22 9.47
N GLU A 9 16.31 -3.88 8.89
CA GLU A 9 17.25 -3.25 7.95
C GLU A 9 16.54 -2.90 6.63
N LEU A 10 15.62 -3.76 6.19
CA LEU A 10 14.79 -3.48 5.01
C LEU A 10 13.89 -2.27 5.24
N GLN A 11 13.28 -2.17 6.43
CA GLN A 11 12.45 -1.02 6.80
C GLN A 11 13.27 0.28 6.88
N GLN A 12 14.47 0.25 7.45
CA GLN A 12 15.36 1.42 7.49
C GLN A 12 15.78 1.86 6.08
N LYS A 13 16.11 0.91 5.19
CA LYS A 13 16.43 1.21 3.80
C LYS A 13 15.22 1.77 3.03
N ALA A 14 14.04 1.20 3.24
CA ALA A 14 12.80 1.73 2.68
C ALA A 14 12.58 3.18 3.12
N ALA A 15 12.72 3.48 4.41
CA ALA A 15 12.62 4.83 4.94
C ALA A 15 13.71 5.77 4.37
N ALA A 16 14.95 5.30 4.27
CA ALA A 16 16.05 6.07 3.69
C ALA A 16 15.84 6.39 2.20
N LEU A 17 15.20 5.48 1.46
CA LEU A 17 14.83 5.66 0.05
C LEU A 17 13.49 6.39 -0.13
N ASN A 18 12.82 6.79 0.95
CA ASN A 18 11.46 7.35 0.95
C ASN A 18 10.45 6.45 0.22
N ILE A 19 10.62 5.13 0.38
CA ILE A 19 9.72 4.10 -0.14
C ILE A 19 8.74 3.71 0.95
N VAL A 20 7.45 3.87 0.67
CA VAL A 20 6.35 3.47 1.55
C VAL A 20 5.36 2.58 0.80
N PHE A 21 5.01 1.45 1.39
CA PHE A 21 4.02 0.52 0.87
C PHE A 21 2.65 0.89 1.43
N LYS A 22 1.68 1.08 0.54
CA LYS A 22 0.28 1.35 0.88
C LYS A 22 -0.60 0.28 0.26
N VAL A 23 -1.76 0.02 0.86
CA VAL A 23 -2.71 -0.95 0.30
C VAL A 23 -3.76 -0.19 -0.49
N LYS A 24 -3.79 -0.38 -1.81
CA LYS A 24 -4.89 0.05 -2.67
C LYS A 24 -6.11 -0.81 -2.36
N ILE A 25 -7.20 -0.18 -1.98
CA ILE A 25 -8.45 -0.84 -1.58
C ILE A 25 -9.56 -0.68 -2.62
N GLY A 26 -9.39 0.24 -3.57
CA GLY A 26 -10.32 0.35 -4.68
C GLY A 26 -9.89 1.43 -5.66
N ALA A 27 -10.48 1.37 -6.85
CA ALA A 27 -10.32 2.35 -7.91
C ALA A 27 -11.68 2.50 -8.59
N TYR A 28 -12.24 3.71 -8.57
CA TYR A 28 -13.58 3.97 -9.05
C TYR A 28 -13.55 5.13 -10.04
N GLU A 29 -14.16 4.92 -11.19
CA GLU A 29 -14.30 5.95 -12.23
C GLU A 29 -15.57 6.78 -12.03
N GLU A 30 -16.59 6.18 -11.40
CA GLU A 30 -17.91 6.77 -11.16
C GLU A 30 -18.31 6.61 -9.68
N ASP A 31 -19.33 5.80 -9.41
CA ASP A 31 -19.85 5.59 -8.07
C ASP A 31 -19.11 4.47 -7.33
N VAL A 32 -18.73 4.76 -6.09
CA VAL A 32 -18.22 3.76 -5.15
C VAL A 32 -19.40 2.88 -4.70
N PRO A 33 -19.32 1.54 -4.81
CA PRO A 33 -20.33 0.63 -4.29
C PRO A 33 -20.58 0.89 -2.81
N THR A 34 -21.84 0.79 -2.38
CA THR A 34 -22.21 1.01 -0.96
C THR A 34 -21.42 0.13 0.01
N GLU A 35 -21.08 -1.09 -0.41
CA GLU A 35 -20.27 -2.03 0.36
C GLU A 35 -18.85 -1.49 0.62
N ASP A 36 -18.20 -0.99 -0.43
CA ASP A 36 -16.85 -0.44 -0.36
C ASP A 36 -16.83 0.92 0.36
N ALA A 37 -17.82 1.78 0.10
CA ALA A 37 -17.95 3.09 0.75
C ALA A 37 -18.07 2.96 2.28
N ALA A 38 -18.81 1.95 2.78
CA ALA A 38 -18.91 1.69 4.21
C ALA A 38 -17.56 1.28 4.83
N ILE A 39 -16.74 0.52 4.10
CA ILE A 39 -15.40 0.13 4.53
C ILE A 39 -14.47 1.35 4.48
N PHE A 40 -14.54 2.18 3.43
CA PHE A 40 -13.72 3.39 3.31
C PHE A 40 -13.99 4.40 4.43
N LEU A 41 -15.25 4.54 4.86
CA LEU A 41 -15.59 5.36 6.02
C LEU A 41 -14.95 4.83 7.30
N LYS A 42 -14.96 3.50 7.52
CA LYS A 42 -14.29 2.87 8.67
C LYS A 42 -12.76 3.03 8.61
N LEU A 43 -12.21 2.98 7.41
CA LEU A 43 -10.78 3.10 7.17
C LEU A 43 -10.30 4.56 7.15
N SER A 44 -11.18 5.53 6.92
CA SER A 44 -10.83 6.96 6.89
C SER A 44 -10.18 7.41 8.19
N ASP A 45 -10.63 6.85 9.33
CA ASP A 45 -10.03 7.08 10.64
C ASP A 45 -8.60 6.48 10.77
N LYS A 46 -8.28 5.48 9.95
CA LYS A 46 -6.96 4.81 9.88
C LYS A 46 -6.00 5.45 8.88
N GLY A 47 -6.32 6.61 8.32
CA GLY A 47 -5.49 7.29 7.33
C GLY A 47 -5.66 6.71 5.92
N VAL A 48 -6.89 6.77 5.41
CA VAL A 48 -7.14 6.56 3.97
C VAL A 48 -6.66 7.77 3.20
N GLU A 49 -5.95 7.50 2.12
CA GLU A 49 -5.57 8.48 1.11
C GLU A 49 -6.32 8.15 -0.18
N ASN A 50 -6.64 9.19 -0.93
CA ASN A 50 -7.23 9.04 -2.25
C ASN A 50 -6.53 9.98 -3.21
N PHE A 51 -6.36 9.53 -4.44
CA PHE A 51 -5.78 10.33 -5.51
C PHE A 51 -6.50 10.04 -6.81
N GLU A 52 -6.64 11.08 -7.63
CA GLU A 52 -7.25 10.95 -8.95
C GLU A 52 -6.16 10.68 -9.99
N LYS A 53 -6.37 9.65 -10.81
CA LYS A 53 -5.48 9.29 -11.91
C LYS A 53 -6.31 8.88 -13.11
N ASN A 54 -6.20 9.63 -14.21
CA ASN A 54 -6.93 9.38 -15.47
C ASN A 54 -8.46 9.25 -15.27
N ASN A 55 -9.07 10.19 -14.55
CA ASN A 55 -10.52 10.16 -14.19
C ASN A 55 -10.94 9.00 -13.28
N ILE A 56 -9.98 8.31 -12.66
CA ILE A 56 -10.25 7.25 -11.68
C ILE A 56 -9.77 7.72 -10.31
N THR A 57 -10.65 7.71 -9.31
CA THR A 57 -10.26 7.93 -7.92
C THR A 57 -9.78 6.61 -7.32
N ILE A 58 -8.50 6.57 -6.98
CA ILE A 58 -7.86 5.42 -6.36
C ILE A 58 -7.76 5.66 -4.86
N TYR A 59 -8.26 4.72 -4.08
CA TYR A 59 -8.24 4.76 -2.62
C TYR A 59 -7.17 3.80 -2.10
N THR A 60 -6.35 4.30 -1.19
CA THR A 60 -5.32 3.54 -0.48
C THR A 60 -5.43 3.74 1.01
N VAL A 61 -4.94 2.78 1.79
CA VAL A 61 -4.96 2.85 3.24
C VAL A 61 -3.69 2.26 3.83
N GLY A 62 -3.28 2.87 4.95
CA GLY A 62 -2.11 2.45 5.69
C GLY A 62 -0.82 2.80 4.95
N SER A 63 0.23 2.96 5.73
CA SER A 63 1.58 3.21 5.23
C SER A 63 2.54 2.30 5.99
N PHE A 64 3.25 1.47 5.26
CA PHE A 64 4.14 0.45 5.79
C PHE A 64 5.51 0.59 5.14
N LEU A 65 6.58 0.33 5.90
CA LEU A 65 7.95 0.31 5.37
C LEU A 65 8.37 -1.09 4.90
N ASP A 66 7.49 -2.07 5.05
CA ASP A 66 7.74 -3.45 4.69
C ASP A 66 6.57 -4.05 3.89
N TYR A 67 6.92 -4.86 2.90
CA TYR A 67 5.96 -5.52 2.02
C TYR A 67 5.08 -6.52 2.77
N LYS A 68 5.64 -7.27 3.73
CA LYS A 68 4.90 -8.29 4.48
C LYS A 68 3.85 -7.63 5.38
N SER A 69 4.18 -6.50 6.02
CA SER A 69 3.20 -5.71 6.78
C SER A 69 2.06 -5.23 5.89
N ALA A 70 2.37 -4.68 4.70
CA ALA A 70 1.36 -4.24 3.75
C ALA A 70 0.50 -5.40 3.23
N LEU A 71 1.11 -6.56 2.98
CA LEU A 71 0.42 -7.78 2.55
C LEU A 71 -0.52 -8.31 3.65
N ASN A 72 -0.07 -8.31 4.91
CA ASN A 72 -0.92 -8.73 6.02
C ASN A 72 -2.14 -7.82 6.14
N TYR A 73 -1.92 -6.51 5.99
CA TYR A 73 -3.01 -5.54 6.00
C TYR A 73 -3.95 -5.73 4.79
N GLN A 74 -3.42 -6.01 3.59
CA GLN A 74 -4.21 -6.36 2.41
C GLN A 74 -5.17 -7.53 2.69
N ILE A 75 -4.71 -8.56 3.40
CA ILE A 75 -5.54 -9.70 3.79
C ILE A 75 -6.67 -9.22 4.71
N GLU A 76 -6.36 -8.43 5.75
CA GLU A 76 -7.36 -7.85 6.65
C GLU A 76 -8.42 -7.02 5.90
N ILE A 77 -7.99 -6.22 4.91
CA ILE A 77 -8.93 -5.45 4.07
C ILE A 77 -9.80 -6.38 3.20
N THR A 78 -9.23 -7.45 2.67
CA THR A 78 -9.98 -8.46 1.91
C THR A 78 -11.06 -9.09 2.79
N GLU A 79 -10.69 -9.46 4.03
CA GLU A 79 -11.62 -10.02 5.01
C GLU A 79 -12.69 -9.03 5.47
N MET A 80 -12.40 -7.72 5.43
CA MET A 80 -13.40 -6.67 5.68
C MET A 80 -14.45 -6.54 4.58
N GLY A 81 -14.20 -7.09 3.39
CA GLY A 81 -15.16 -7.12 2.27
C GLY A 81 -14.67 -6.48 0.97
N ILE A 82 -13.45 -5.94 0.93
CA ILE A 82 -12.88 -5.40 -0.31
C ILE A 82 -12.51 -6.53 -1.26
N LYS A 83 -13.05 -6.51 -2.48
CA LYS A 83 -12.90 -7.63 -3.44
C LYS A 83 -11.50 -7.75 -4.03
N ASN A 84 -10.83 -6.63 -4.29
CA ASN A 84 -9.55 -6.62 -5.00
C ASN A 84 -8.52 -5.65 -4.39
N PRO A 85 -8.15 -5.81 -3.11
CA PRO A 85 -7.11 -4.98 -2.55
C PRO A 85 -5.76 -5.39 -3.15
N SER A 86 -4.89 -4.42 -3.38
CA SER A 86 -3.57 -4.62 -3.97
C SER A 86 -2.57 -3.73 -3.28
N VAL A 87 -1.40 -4.26 -2.92
CA VAL A 87 -0.33 -3.42 -2.37
C VAL A 87 0.25 -2.55 -3.50
N ILE A 88 0.60 -1.31 -3.20
CA ILE A 88 1.36 -0.41 -4.09
C ILE A 88 2.48 0.24 -3.30
N ALA A 89 3.59 0.57 -3.97
CA ALA A 89 4.69 1.27 -3.35
C ALA A 89 4.72 2.72 -3.85
N PHE A 90 4.96 3.65 -2.95
CA PHE A 90 5.22 5.06 -3.25
C PHE A 90 6.68 5.34 -2.96
N GLU A 91 7.38 5.92 -3.93
CA GLU A 91 8.75 6.41 -3.82
C GLU A 91 8.73 7.90 -4.13
N ASN A 92 9.07 8.75 -3.14
CA ASN A 92 9.12 10.21 -3.33
C ASN A 92 7.85 10.78 -4.03
N ASP A 93 6.66 10.41 -3.53
CA ASP A 93 5.34 10.78 -4.07
C ASP A 93 4.96 10.14 -5.43
N GLU A 94 5.84 9.34 -6.05
CA GLU A 94 5.52 8.57 -7.25
C GLU A 94 5.18 7.11 -6.94
N ILE A 95 4.15 6.59 -7.61
CA ILE A 95 3.76 5.19 -7.46
C ILE A 95 4.68 4.33 -8.32
N ILE A 96 5.39 3.41 -7.68
CA ILE A 96 6.27 2.45 -8.33
C ILE A 96 5.79 1.00 -8.11
N PRO A 97 6.18 0.06 -8.99
CA PRO A 97 5.89 -1.35 -8.78
C PRO A 97 6.53 -1.84 -7.48
N ILE A 98 5.82 -2.70 -6.75
CA ILE A 98 6.34 -3.31 -5.51
C ILE A 98 7.66 -4.04 -5.78
N GLU A 99 7.75 -4.74 -6.91
CA GLU A 99 8.95 -5.48 -7.29
C GLU A 99 10.15 -4.53 -7.38
N THR A 100 9.99 -3.41 -8.09
CA THR A 100 11.01 -2.37 -8.20
C THR A 100 11.39 -1.78 -6.85
N ALA A 101 10.40 -1.51 -5.99
CA ALA A 101 10.64 -1.00 -4.64
C ALA A 101 11.47 -1.98 -3.81
N ILE A 102 11.09 -3.25 -3.79
CA ILE A 102 11.79 -4.32 -3.06
C ILE A 102 13.20 -4.51 -3.62
N GLU A 103 13.38 -4.47 -4.94
CA GLU A 103 14.69 -4.57 -5.58
C GLU A 103 15.61 -3.42 -5.16
N LYS A 104 15.11 -2.18 -5.12
CA LYS A 104 15.88 -1.02 -4.65
C LYS A 104 16.31 -1.15 -3.20
N ILE A 105 15.39 -1.59 -2.33
CA ILE A 105 15.67 -1.83 -0.91
C ILE A 105 16.70 -2.96 -0.72
N LYS A 106 16.67 -4.01 -1.55
CA LYS A 106 17.59 -5.15 -1.48
C LYS A 106 18.97 -4.88 -2.11
N ASN A 107 19.05 -4.02 -3.12
CA ASN A 107 20.28 -3.74 -3.86
C ASN A 107 21.11 -2.57 -3.31
N ASN A 108 20.54 -1.71 -2.46
CA ASN A 108 21.30 -0.75 -1.63
C ASN A 108 21.78 -1.42 -0.35
#